data_AF-A0A5C4R6W5-F1
#
_entry.id   AF-A0A5C4R6W5-F1
#
_cell.length_a   1.000
_cell.length_b   1.000
_cell.length_c   1.000
_cell.angle_alpha   90.00
_cell.angle_beta   90.00
_cell.angle_gamma   90.00
#
_symmetry.space_group_name_H-M   'P 1'
#
loop_
_entity.id
_entity.type
_entity.pdbx_description
1 polymer ?
#
loop_
_entity_poly.entity_id
_entity_poly.type
_entity_poly.pdbx_seq_one_letter_code
_entity_poly.pdbx_strand_id
1 'polypeptide(L)' 'MKNKLGDLNNHLFAALERLSDEDMTAEQIEQEAKRASAIVAVADTIISNADTQLKAAKLWAEHGQQIMPMLPQIGRAET' A
#
# COMPACT_ATOMS: atom_id res chain seq x y z
N MET A 1 -5.71 14.06 3.20
CA MET A 1 -5.99 12.61 3.32
C MET A 1 -5.47 12.10 4.65
N LYS A 2 -6.28 11.34 5.40
CA LYS A 2 -5.93 10.79 6.74
C LYS A 2 -4.98 9.58 6.70
N ASN A 3 -4.67 9.06 5.51
CA ASN A 3 -3.83 7.87 5.32
C ASN A 3 -2.74 8.21 4.31
N LYS A 4 -1.50 8.37 4.76
CA LYS A 4 -0.29 8.57 3.96
C LYS A 4 0.57 7.31 3.98
N LEU A 5 1.51 7.20 3.05
CA LEU A 5 2.47 6.08 3.01
C LEU A 5 3.30 5.97 4.30
N GLY A 6 3.60 7.12 4.95
CA GLY A 6 4.25 7.13 6.26
C GLY A 6 3.42 6.48 7.37
N ASP A 7 2.08 6.59 7.30
CA ASP A 7 1.18 5.99 8.28
C ASP A 7 1.14 4.46 8.13
N LEU A 8 1.30 3.95 6.91
CA LEU A 8 1.42 2.51 6.64
C LEU A 8 2.68 1.92 7.30
N ASN A 9 3.85 2.56 7.14
CA ASN A 9 5.07 2.08 7.77
C ASN A 9 4.94 2.00 9.30
N ASN A 10 4.37 3.02 9.93
CA ASN A 10 4.14 3.03 11.38
C ASN A 10 3.19 1.88 11.80
N HIS A 11 2.15 1.62 11.02
CA HIS A 11 1.24 0.50 11.28
C HIS A 11 1.91 -0.88 11.15
N LEU A 12 2.82 -1.05 10.19
CA LEU A 12 3.57 -2.30 10.00
C LEU A 12 4.54 -2.56 11.16
N PHE A 13 5.26 -1.54 11.64
CA PHE A 13 6.13 -1.66 12.81
C PHE A 13 5.35 -1.98 14.08
N ALA A 14 4.21 -1.32 14.31
CA ALA A 14 3.35 -1.63 15.46
C ALA A 14 2.78 -3.06 15.41
N ALA A 15 2.55 -3.62 14.21
CA ALA A 15 2.14 -5.02 14.07
C ALA A 15 3.28 -5.99 14.35
N LEU A 16 4.51 -5.67 13.94
CA LEU A 16 5.72 -6.44 14.27
C LEU A 16 5.97 -6.49 15.78
N GLU A 17 5.83 -5.35 16.47
CA GLU A 17 5.98 -5.27 17.93
C GLU A 17 4.92 -6.13 18.64
N ARG A 18 3.65 -6.07 18.21
CA ARG A 18 2.60 -6.92 18.78
C ARG A 18 2.87 -8.40 18.55
N LEU A 19 3.32 -8.81 17.36
CA LEU A 19 3.66 -10.21 17.09
C LEU A 19 4.87 -10.73 17.90
N SER A 20 5.66 -9.83 18.47
CA SER A 20 6.84 -10.17 19.29
C SER A 20 6.52 -10.18 20.79
N ASP A 21 5.27 -9.95 21.18
CA ASP A 21 4.84 -9.95 22.58
C ASP A 21 4.84 -11.40 23.13
N GLU A 22 5.70 -11.65 24.12
CA GLU A 22 5.92 -12.97 24.72
C GLU A 22 4.75 -13.44 25.60
N ASP A 23 3.84 -12.53 25.98
CA ASP A 23 2.69 -12.84 26.84
C ASP A 23 1.45 -13.29 26.03
N MET A 24 1.54 -13.37 24.69
CA MET A 24 0.42 -13.75 23.85
C MET A 24 0.09 -15.25 23.91
N THR A 25 -1.19 -15.59 23.96
CA THR A 25 -1.64 -16.98 23.77
C THR A 25 -1.54 -17.41 22.31
N ALA A 26 -1.55 -18.72 22.06
CA ALA A 26 -1.53 -19.27 20.71
C ALA A 26 -2.68 -18.73 19.83
N GLU A 27 -3.89 -18.60 20.37
CA GLU A 27 -5.04 -18.05 19.65
C GLU A 27 -4.85 -16.56 19.31
N GLN A 28 -4.24 -15.79 20.22
CA GLN A 28 -3.95 -14.37 19.97
C GLN A 28 -2.89 -14.21 18.87
N ILE A 29 -1.86 -15.06 18.88
CA ILE A 29 -0.83 -15.08 17.84
C ILE A 29 -1.47 -15.41 16.48
N GLU A 30 -2.35 -16.41 16.43
CA GLU A 30 -3.04 -16.78 15.19
C GLU A 30 -3.92 -15.63 14.66
N GLN A 31 -4.64 -14.94 15.54
CA GLN A 31 -5.46 -13.78 15.16
C GLN A 31 -4.61 -12.62 14.65
N GLU A 32 -3.51 -12.28 15.33
CA GLU A 32 -2.64 -11.18 14.90
C GLU A 32 -1.92 -11.53 13.59
N ALA A 33 -1.50 -12.79 13.40
CA ALA A 33 -0.93 -13.25 12.14
C ALA A 33 -1.93 -13.11 10.98
N LYS A 34 -3.19 -13.54 11.16
CA LYS A 34 -4.26 -13.36 10.17
C LYS A 34 -4.52 -11.89 9.86
N ARG A 35 -4.53 -11.03 10.88
CA ARG A 35 -4.70 -9.58 10.72
C ARG A 35 -3.52 -8.97 9.95
N ALA A 36 -2.29 -9.33 10.30
CA ALA A 36 -1.09 -8.87 9.62
C ALA A 36 -1.10 -9.28 8.13
N SER A 37 -1.45 -10.54 7.82
CA SER A 37 -1.58 -10.99 6.43
C SER A 37 -2.63 -10.20 5.64
N ALA A 38 -3.77 -9.89 6.24
CA ALA A 38 -4.79 -9.07 5.59
C ALA A 38 -4.30 -7.63 5.34
N ILE A 39 -3.56 -7.04 6.28
CA ILE A 39 -2.95 -5.71 6.10
C ILE A 39 -1.93 -5.73 4.95
N VAL A 40 -1.07 -6.74 4.90
CA VAL A 40 -0.08 -6.90 3.81
C VAL A 40 -0.77 -7.01 2.45
N ALA A 41 -1.83 -7.81 2.33
CA ALA A 41 -2.56 -7.94 1.07
C ALA A 41 -3.16 -6.60 0.58
N VAL A 42 -3.69 -5.78 1.50
CA VAL A 42 -4.20 -4.44 1.18
C VAL A 42 -3.05 -3.51 0.80
N ALA A 43 -1.93 -3.56 1.53
CA ALA A 43 -0.74 -2.76 1.25
C ALA A 43 -0.15 -3.06 -0.14
N ASP A 44 -0.04 -4.34 -0.50
CA ASP A 44 0.45 -4.77 -1.82
C ASP A 44 -0.43 -4.24 -2.95
N THR A 45 -1.75 -4.17 -2.74
CA THR A 45 -2.69 -3.59 -3.70
C THR A 45 -2.47 -2.08 -3.85
N ILE A 46 -2.23 -1.37 -2.74
CA ILE A 46 -1.93 0.08 -2.75
C ILE A 46 -0.60 0.34 -3.48
N ILE A 47 0.44 -0.43 -3.19
CA ILE A 47 1.75 -0.31 -3.83
C ILE A 47 1.64 -0.60 -5.33
N SER A 48 0.90 -1.64 -5.72
CA SER A 48 0.66 -1.97 -7.12
C SER A 48 -0.06 -0.84 -7.87
N ASN A 49 -1.02 -0.17 -7.22
CA ASN A 49 -1.66 1.00 -7.79
C ASN A 49 -0.67 2.16 -7.97
N ALA A 50 0.14 2.46 -6.94
CA ALA A 50 1.17 3.50 -7.01
C ALA A 50 2.23 3.24 -8.09
N ASP A 51 2.67 1.99 -8.26
CA ASP A 51 3.57 1.59 -9.35
C ASP A 51 2.92 1.79 -10.73
N THR A 52 1.62 1.48 -10.85
CA THR A 52 0.86 1.74 -12.09
C THR A 52 0.79 3.24 -12.39
N GLN A 53 0.59 4.10 -11.38
CA GLN A 53 0.64 5.56 -11.53
C GLN A 53 2.01 6.05 -11.98
N LEU A 54 3.07 5.52 -11.36
CA LEU A 54 4.45 5.87 -11.73
C LEU A 54 4.76 5.48 -13.18
N LYS A 55 4.33 4.28 -13.61
CA LYS A 55 4.49 3.83 -15.00
C LYS A 55 3.75 4.74 -15.98
N ALA A 56 2.51 5.12 -15.68
CA ALA A 56 1.76 6.06 -16.50
C ALA A 56 2.46 7.44 -16.59
N ALA A 57 2.97 7.95 -15.48
CA ALA A 57 3.73 9.20 -15.45
C ALA A 57 5.03 9.14 -16.27
N LYS A 58 5.77 8.02 -16.20
CA LYS A 58 6.98 7.79 -17.02
C LYS A 58 6.66 7.76 -18.51
N LEU A 59 5.65 6.98 -18.90
CA LEU A 59 5.20 6.93 -20.29
C LEU A 59 4.80 8.31 -20.80
N TRP A 60 4.11 9.11 -19.98
CA TRP A 60 3.72 10.46 -20.36
C TRP A 60 4.94 11.39 -20.51
N ALA A 61 5.94 11.27 -19.64
CA ALA A 61 7.19 12.02 -19.77
C ALA A 61 7.97 11.65 -21.06
N GLU A 62 7.91 10.38 -21.48
CA GLU A 62 8.62 9.87 -22.67
C GLU A 62 7.90 10.23 -23.99
N HIS A 63 6.57 10.19 -24.02
CA HIS A 63 5.81 10.32 -25.27
C HIS A 63 4.93 11.58 -25.35
N GLY A 64 4.71 12.28 -24.25
CA GLY A 64 3.86 13.48 -24.19
C GLY A 64 2.36 13.19 -24.30
N GLN A 65 1.57 14.20 -24.66
CA GLN A 65 0.09 14.13 -24.65
C GLN A 65 -0.53 13.09 -25.59
N GLN A 66 0.19 12.66 -26.63
CA GLN A 66 -0.30 11.72 -27.64
C GLN A 66 -0.68 10.35 -27.07
N ILE A 67 -0.12 9.94 -25.93
CA ILE A 67 -0.47 8.68 -25.27
C ILE A 67 -1.58 8.82 -24.21
N MET A 68 -2.04 10.04 -23.90
CA MET A 68 -3.08 10.26 -22.87
C MET A 68 -4.35 9.42 -23.07
N PRO A 69 -4.86 9.19 -24.30
CA PRO A 69 -6.03 8.32 -24.50
C PRO A 69 -5.78 6.85 -24.14
N MET A 70 -4.51 6.43 -24.10
CA MET A 70 -4.07 5.05 -23.81
C MET A 70 -3.66 4.84 -22.35
N LEU A 71 -3.45 5.92 -21.59
CA LEU A 71 -3.09 5.81 -20.19
C LEU A 71 -4.30 5.40 -19.35
N PRO A 72 -4.13 4.46 -18.40
CA PRO A 72 -5.20 4.11 -17.47
C PRO A 72 -5.65 5.35 -16.69
N GLN A 73 -6.96 5.49 -16.47
CA GLN A 73 -7.50 6.53 -15.59
C GLN A 73 -7.21 6.15 -14.13
N ILE A 74 -6.04 6.54 -13.65
CA ILE A 74 -5.67 6.36 -12.25
C ILE A 74 -5.96 7.65 -11.49
N GLY A 75 -6.48 7.52 -10.27
CA GLY A 75 -7.13 8.59 -9.50
C GLY A 75 -6.42 9.94 -9.55
N ARG A 76 -7.20 11.02 -9.67
CA ARG A 76 -6.68 12.38 -9.69
C ARG A 76 -5.93 12.66 -8.38
N ALA A 77 -4.71 13.20 -8.48
CA ALA A 77 -4.11 13.89 -7.37
C ALA A 77 -5.01 15.09 -7.05
N GLU A 78 -5.71 15.05 -5.91
CA GLU A 78 -6.40 16.23 -5.40
C GLU A 78 -5.32 17.27 -5.05
N THR A 79 -5.34 18.39 -5.77
CA THR A 79 -4.56 19.61 -5.50
C THR A 79 -5.23 20.43 -4.42
#